data_AF-A0AAU9TYG0-F1
#
_entry.id   AF-A0AAU9TYG0-F1
#
_cell.length_a   1.000
_cell.length_b   1.000
_cell.length_c   1.000
_cell.angle_alpha   90.00
_cell.angle_beta   90.00
_cell.angle_gamma   90.00
#
_symmetry.space_group_name_H-M   'P 1'
#
loop_
_entity.id
_entity.type
_entity.pdbx_description
1 polymer ?
#
loop_
_entity_poly.entity_id
_entity_poly.type
_entity_poly.pdbx_seq_one_letter_code
_entity_poly.pdbx_strand_id
1 'polypeptide(L)'
;MLIFETDHVAHAHLRHDNANNVSAFVVKLRSHLGGFQFTSYTFQLLFKYIAITTGDHLEFYTNQTKTSNEGIRFRYLTALAYDAVHNMLLFVEKQNDNASIFSYNLLTKKYQPLVGRRSYENIQGLDFDPVTGKMFWTDTNERSIYWISLWPRAKNNIYGNLLIKMDNQIPRDIAVDSCRGYIYWTNTNITKPTIERARFDGSERSIVVDTDIHMPVSIAIDQQTKRLYWADDKEGIHYSIESSDLDGKDRKRILVGTYHQPNTLTVSKDSIYWIDLGFKSVWKLSKTAPINTEPEELISFNNEVTFGIVANYKIADQTANVDECKTLANLSQNMSLINESINIPQDVGLFCLHGVKTGMSACKCSPGYTGERCETSLCQNFCFNGDCSINSKGQPECKCKPGFSGPRCTLDICSLYCLNGGECKLNNEDITCTCPDGFEGSRCETRKIVSIAPTVESCNCTKEENATKTIGTSNVYVESDCASEWDPIRDPILMVLGILCGLLCLVCAMLITKILYLKRRPRIKKRIIVNKNVTPLTARPDQCEITIENCCNMNICETPCFEPRNAIRPTLLDAKPGKEDRCNLIANMEQDDIY
;
A
#
# COMPACT_ATOMS: atom_id res chain seq x y z
N MET A 1 34.34 38.20 -6.21
CA MET A 1 34.53 39.47 -6.95
C MET A 1 33.15 39.86 -7.46
N LEU A 2 32.42 40.84 -6.92
CA LEU A 2 32.66 41.84 -5.84
C LEU A 2 31.53 41.69 -4.78
N ILE A 3 31.68 41.88 -3.46
CA ILE A 3 31.86 43.11 -2.64
C ILE A 3 30.88 44.26 -2.95
N PHE A 4 30.11 44.66 -1.92
CA PHE A 4 29.63 45.99 -1.46
C PHE A 4 28.31 45.75 -0.69
N GLU A 5 28.28 45.78 0.66
CA GLU A 5 28.31 46.91 1.62
C GLU A 5 26.92 47.38 2.06
N THR A 6 26.88 48.13 3.17
CA THR A 6 25.75 48.22 4.10
C THR A 6 24.95 49.53 3.98
N ASP A 7 23.72 49.53 4.51
CA ASP A 7 23.19 50.50 5.50
C ASP A 7 21.68 50.72 5.38
N HIS A 8 20.93 50.37 6.44
CA HIS A 8 20.37 51.38 7.35
C HIS A 8 19.51 50.74 8.46
N VAL A 9 19.82 51.11 9.71
CA VAL A 9 18.97 50.84 10.88
C VAL A 9 17.95 51.96 11.04
N ALA A 10 16.69 51.60 11.32
CA ALA A 10 15.68 52.54 11.82
C ALA A 10 14.93 51.91 13.00
N HIS A 11 15.22 52.38 14.23
CA HIS A 11 14.41 52.10 15.41
C HIS A 11 13.12 52.95 15.38
N ALA A 12 11.98 52.34 15.70
CA ALA A 12 10.78 53.06 16.10
C ALA A 12 10.12 52.35 17.30
N HIS A 13 9.72 53.12 18.31
CA HIS A 13 9.27 52.61 19.61
C HIS A 13 7.83 52.08 19.62
N LEU A 14 7.60 51.13 20.53
CA LEU A 14 6.29 50.60 20.93
C LEU A 14 5.32 51.68 21.43
N ARG A 15 4.03 51.50 21.10
CA ARG A 15 2.92 51.76 22.04
C ARG A 15 1.90 50.63 21.96
N HIS A 16 1.50 50.13 23.13
CA HIS A 16 0.29 49.32 23.26
C HIS A 16 -0.95 50.20 23.04
N ASP A 17 -1.96 49.67 22.35
CA ASP A 17 -3.33 49.61 22.89
C ASP A 17 -4.17 48.59 22.10
N ASN A 18 -5.34 48.25 22.65
CA ASN A 18 -6.06 47.00 22.40
C ASN A 18 -6.89 46.87 21.10
N ALA A 19 -7.21 45.61 20.80
CA ALA A 19 -8.42 45.08 20.15
C ALA A 19 -8.49 44.92 18.60
N ASN A 20 -8.69 43.65 18.22
CA ASN A 20 -9.54 43.15 17.13
C ASN A 20 -9.49 43.84 15.74
N ASN A 21 -8.54 43.41 14.90
CA ASN A 21 -8.80 42.98 13.50
C ASN A 21 -7.50 42.55 12.82
N VAL A 22 -7.39 41.27 12.43
CA VAL A 22 -6.28 40.82 11.56
C VAL A 22 -6.67 41.03 10.10
N SER A 23 -6.51 42.26 9.64
CA SER A 23 -6.61 42.63 8.23
C SER A 23 -5.42 42.04 7.46
N ALA A 24 -5.67 41.41 6.32
CA ALA A 24 -4.62 40.86 5.46
C ALA A 24 -3.73 41.99 4.88
N PHE A 25 -2.43 41.94 5.16
CA PHE A 25 -1.45 42.87 4.60
C PHE A 25 -1.08 42.48 3.16
N VAL A 26 -1.62 43.22 2.19
CA VAL A 26 -1.23 43.13 0.78
C VAL A 26 -0.08 44.10 0.52
N VAL A 27 1.14 43.58 0.29
CA VAL A 27 2.28 44.38 -0.17
C VAL A 27 2.10 44.72 -1.64
N LYS A 28 1.72 45.97 -1.94
CA LYS A 28 1.46 46.45 -3.30
C LYS A 28 2.70 47.10 -3.92
N LEU A 29 3.64 46.29 -4.40
CA LEU A 29 4.70 46.77 -5.29
C LEU A 29 4.13 47.05 -6.69
N ARG A 30 4.46 48.22 -7.25
CA ARG A 30 3.91 48.71 -8.51
C ARG A 30 5.01 48.71 -9.57
N SER A 31 5.05 47.68 -10.43
CA SER A 31 5.89 47.65 -11.63
C SER A 31 5.03 47.73 -12.89
N HIS A 32 5.41 48.61 -13.81
CA HIS A 32 4.87 48.66 -15.17
C HIS A 32 5.65 47.72 -16.10
N LEU A 33 4.97 47.26 -17.16
CA LEU A 33 5.45 46.48 -18.32
C LEU A 33 5.47 44.94 -18.19
N GLY A 34 4.93 44.28 -19.22
CA GLY A 34 5.22 42.89 -19.60
C GLY A 34 4.50 41.80 -18.81
N GLY A 35 3.39 41.28 -19.34
CA GLY A 35 2.62 40.23 -18.66
C GLY A 35 3.29 38.86 -18.67
N PHE A 36 3.71 38.39 -17.50
CA PHE A 36 3.80 36.97 -17.16
C PHE A 36 2.88 36.70 -15.96
N GLN A 37 1.89 35.82 -16.14
CA GLN A 37 1.08 35.34 -15.02
C GLN A 37 1.92 34.38 -14.16
N PHE A 38 2.54 34.91 -13.10
CA PHE A 38 2.98 34.06 -12.00
C PHE A 38 1.74 33.63 -11.20
N THR A 39 1.27 32.41 -11.47
CA THR A 39 0.36 31.71 -10.57
C THR A 39 1.07 31.52 -9.23
N SER A 40 0.51 32.12 -8.18
CA SER A 40 0.96 31.90 -6.80
C SER A 40 0.65 30.47 -6.38
N TYR A 41 1.57 29.54 -6.64
CA TYR A 41 1.50 28.19 -6.10
C TYR A 41 1.70 28.23 -4.58
N THR A 42 0.59 28.19 -3.85
CA THR A 42 0.58 27.88 -2.43
C THR A 42 1.16 26.48 -2.23
N PHE A 43 2.41 26.40 -1.76
CA PHE A 43 3.04 25.17 -1.30
C PHE A 43 2.37 24.68 -0.01
N GLN A 44 1.20 24.05 -0.13
CA GLN A 44 0.50 23.46 1.00
C GLN A 44 -0.30 22.21 0.57
N LEU A 45 -0.27 21.18 1.42
CA LEU A 45 -0.96 19.87 1.29
C LEU A 45 -0.31 18.84 0.35
N LEU A 46 0.83 18.27 0.77
CA LEU A 46 1.34 16.99 0.26
C LEU A 46 0.85 15.75 1.05
N PHE A 47 0.32 15.94 2.26
CA PHE A 47 -0.47 14.93 2.95
C PHE A 47 -1.95 15.28 2.92
N LYS A 48 -2.75 14.33 2.45
CA LYS A 48 -4.21 14.41 2.34
C LYS A 48 -4.83 13.63 3.50
N TYR A 49 -5.76 14.29 4.20
CA TYR A 49 -6.27 14.09 5.57
C TYR A 49 -6.00 12.78 6.34
N ILE A 50 -6.05 11.60 5.72
CA ILE A 50 -5.81 10.31 6.37
C ILE A 50 -4.91 9.46 5.45
N ALA A 51 -3.93 8.77 6.03
CA ALA A 51 -3.21 7.69 5.35
C ALA A 51 -3.47 6.34 6.03
N ILE A 52 -3.49 5.29 5.21
CA ILE A 52 -3.91 3.94 5.59
C ILE A 52 -2.96 2.94 4.93
N THR A 53 -2.61 1.87 5.67
CA THR A 53 -1.95 0.71 5.06
C THR A 53 -2.98 -0.31 4.60
N THR A 54 -3.00 -0.65 3.32
CA THR A 54 -3.92 -1.62 2.71
C THR A 54 -3.13 -2.79 2.12
N GLY A 55 -2.95 -3.85 2.91
CA GLY A 55 -2.26 -5.09 2.51
C GLY A 55 -0.84 -4.89 1.95
N ASP A 56 -0.78 -4.62 0.65
CA ASP A 56 0.41 -4.39 -0.15
C ASP A 56 0.74 -2.91 -0.43
N HIS A 57 -0.04 -1.90 -0.02
CA HIS A 57 0.29 -0.50 -0.33
C HIS A 57 -0.14 0.56 0.71
N LEU A 58 0.25 1.82 0.46
CA LEU A 58 -0.12 3.00 1.24
C LEU A 58 -1.14 3.84 0.44
N GLU A 59 -2.28 4.12 1.06
CA GLU A 59 -3.34 4.93 0.47
C GLU A 59 -3.51 6.27 1.21
N PHE A 60 -3.88 7.31 0.45
CA PHE A 60 -4.07 8.67 0.96
C PHE A 60 -5.46 9.19 0.58
N TYR A 61 -6.16 9.76 1.56
CA TYR A 61 -7.57 10.16 1.43
C TYR A 61 -7.81 11.62 1.82
N THR A 62 -8.58 12.33 1.00
CA THR A 62 -9.17 13.65 1.32
C THR A 62 -10.67 13.57 1.17
N ASN A 63 -11.44 13.90 2.23
CA ASN A 63 -12.90 13.93 2.20
C ASN A 63 -13.49 12.70 1.49
N GLN A 64 -13.12 11.51 1.95
CA GLN A 64 -13.52 10.20 1.40
C GLN A 64 -12.96 9.86 -0.01
N THR A 65 -12.34 10.82 -0.73
CA THR A 65 -11.71 10.57 -2.04
C THR A 65 -10.28 10.06 -1.92
N LYS A 66 -10.03 8.83 -2.41
CA LYS A 66 -8.67 8.28 -2.60
C LYS A 66 -7.94 9.18 -3.60
N THR A 67 -6.84 9.80 -3.19
CA THR A 67 -6.23 10.92 -3.93
C THR A 67 -4.80 10.68 -4.41
N SER A 68 -4.15 9.60 -3.97
CA SER A 68 -2.96 9.03 -4.61
C SER A 68 -2.82 7.55 -4.22
N ASN A 69 -2.32 6.75 -5.16
CA ASN A 69 -1.66 5.49 -4.83
C ASN A 69 -0.16 5.70 -5.10
N GLU A 70 0.66 5.64 -4.06
CA GLU A 70 2.12 5.56 -4.25
C GLU A 70 2.39 4.16 -4.79
N GLY A 71 2.70 4.02 -6.08
CA GLY A 71 2.65 2.75 -6.81
C GLY A 71 3.70 1.69 -6.43
N ILE A 72 4.30 1.82 -5.25
CA ILE A 72 5.19 0.85 -4.63
C ILE A 72 4.33 -0.17 -3.88
N ARG A 73 4.47 -1.44 -4.25
CA ARG A 73 3.89 -2.56 -3.53
C ARG A 73 4.88 -3.11 -2.51
N PHE A 74 4.45 -3.15 -1.27
CA PHE A 74 4.99 -3.92 -0.16
C PHE A 74 4.31 -5.30 -0.13
N ARG A 75 4.76 -6.23 0.72
CA ARG A 75 4.10 -7.54 0.87
C ARG A 75 2.99 -7.54 1.91
N TYR A 76 3.26 -6.94 3.07
CA TYR A 76 2.36 -6.97 4.22
C TYR A 76 2.74 -5.90 5.23
N LEU A 77 1.93 -4.84 5.30
CA LEU A 77 2.12 -3.72 6.22
C LEU A 77 1.34 -3.94 7.52
N THR A 78 1.96 -3.66 8.69
CA THR A 78 1.35 -3.99 9.99
C THR A 78 1.18 -2.81 10.97
N ALA A 79 2.01 -1.78 10.88
CA ALA A 79 1.91 -0.57 11.71
C ALA A 79 2.24 0.67 10.88
N LEU A 80 1.71 1.83 11.28
CA LEU A 80 1.87 3.12 10.62
C LEU A 80 1.91 4.24 11.67
N ALA A 81 2.89 5.14 11.56
CA ALA A 81 2.97 6.39 12.32
C ALA A 81 3.23 7.58 11.39
N TYR A 82 2.91 8.79 11.84
CA TYR A 82 3.08 10.02 11.07
C TYR A 82 3.70 11.12 11.91
N ASP A 83 4.77 11.70 11.37
CA ASP A 83 5.45 12.85 11.92
C ASP A 83 5.19 14.10 11.07
N ALA A 84 4.36 14.99 11.62
CA ALA A 84 4.02 16.29 11.01
C ALA A 84 5.15 17.34 11.10
N VAL A 85 6.17 17.16 11.96
CA VAL A 85 7.34 18.07 12.04
C VAL A 85 8.32 17.82 10.88
N HIS A 86 8.32 16.60 10.32
CA HIS A 86 9.26 16.23 9.26
C HIS A 86 8.58 15.78 7.95
N ASN A 87 7.25 15.81 7.90
CA ASN A 87 6.44 15.27 6.79
C ASN A 87 6.84 13.82 6.44
N MET A 88 6.94 12.98 7.47
CA MET A 88 7.48 11.63 7.36
C MET A 88 6.44 10.61 7.84
N LEU A 89 6.13 9.64 7.00
CA LEU A 89 5.46 8.41 7.43
C LEU A 89 6.49 7.39 7.88
N LEU A 90 6.14 6.60 8.88
CA LEU A 90 6.91 5.47 9.38
C LEU A 90 6.03 4.23 9.34
N PHE A 91 6.52 3.11 8.82
CA PHE A 91 5.69 1.90 8.69
C PHE A 91 6.49 0.62 8.82
N VAL A 92 5.79 -0.46 9.18
CA VAL A 92 6.36 -1.80 9.32
C VAL A 92 5.98 -2.67 8.15
N GLU A 93 6.95 -3.35 7.52
CA GLU A 93 6.73 -4.42 6.54
C GLU A 93 7.23 -5.77 7.06
N LYS A 94 6.35 -6.78 7.11
CA LYS A 94 6.64 -8.06 7.79
C LYS A 94 7.49 -9.06 7.01
N GLN A 95 7.56 -8.95 5.68
CA GLN A 95 7.99 -10.05 4.81
C GLN A 95 9.11 -9.69 3.80
N ASN A 96 9.79 -8.56 3.99
CA ASN A 96 10.90 -8.13 3.13
C ASN A 96 12.25 -8.65 3.67
N ASP A 97 13.27 -8.74 2.82
CA ASP A 97 14.49 -9.53 3.11
C ASP A 97 15.57 -8.75 3.89
N ASN A 98 15.46 -7.43 4.02
CA ASN A 98 16.55 -6.57 4.55
C ASN A 98 16.18 -5.69 5.76
N ALA A 99 14.93 -5.25 5.88
CA ALA A 99 14.48 -4.31 6.91
C ALA A 99 13.01 -4.52 7.25
N SER A 100 12.63 -4.14 8.47
CA SER A 100 11.29 -4.32 9.02
C SER A 100 10.57 -3.01 9.29
N ILE A 101 11.30 -1.92 9.59
CA ILE A 101 10.74 -0.57 9.75
C ILE A 101 11.35 0.37 8.71
N PHE A 102 10.48 1.14 8.05
CA PHE A 102 10.82 2.08 6.99
C PHE A 102 10.31 3.48 7.32
N SER A 103 11.00 4.50 6.81
CA SER A 103 10.48 5.85 6.67
C SER A 103 10.19 6.19 5.21
N TYR A 104 9.21 7.08 5.05
CA TYR A 104 8.83 7.67 3.77
C TYR A 104 8.62 9.17 3.92
N ASN A 105 9.44 9.97 3.24
CA ASN A 105 9.34 11.41 3.27
C ASN A 105 8.37 11.92 2.18
N LEU A 106 7.28 12.54 2.60
CA LEU A 106 6.15 12.93 1.74
C LEU A 106 6.50 14.06 0.76
N LEU A 107 7.52 14.87 1.06
CA LEU A 107 7.98 15.98 0.22
C LEU A 107 8.93 15.48 -0.89
N THR A 108 9.96 14.75 -0.49
CA THR A 108 11.01 14.26 -1.41
C THR A 108 10.66 12.96 -2.10
N LYS A 109 9.58 12.29 -1.67
CA LYS A 109 9.13 10.97 -2.17
C LYS A 109 10.20 9.87 -2.00
N LYS A 110 11.10 10.02 -1.02
CA LYS A 110 12.20 9.08 -0.73
C LYS A 110 11.82 8.09 0.37
N TYR A 111 12.19 6.83 0.16
CA TYR A 111 12.09 5.74 1.13
C TYR A 111 13.45 5.40 1.75
N GLN A 112 13.46 5.02 3.02
CA GLN A 112 14.67 4.67 3.76
C GLN A 112 14.37 3.58 4.80
N PRO A 113 15.22 2.56 5.00
CA PRO A 113 15.05 1.60 6.07
C PRO A 113 15.62 2.21 7.36
N LEU A 114 14.98 1.93 8.49
CA LEU A 114 15.42 2.39 9.79
C LEU A 114 15.89 1.25 10.68
N VAL A 115 15.23 0.08 10.59
CA VAL A 115 15.49 -1.08 11.44
C VAL A 115 15.58 -2.34 10.58
N GLY A 116 16.65 -3.10 10.79
CA GLY A 116 16.88 -4.41 10.18
C GLY A 116 15.96 -5.48 10.75
N ARG A 117 15.54 -6.42 9.90
CA ARG A 117 14.62 -7.50 10.24
C ARG A 117 15.25 -8.52 11.20
N ARG A 118 14.56 -8.86 12.29
CA ARG A 118 14.90 -10.01 13.15
C ARG A 118 14.12 -11.27 12.73
N SER A 119 14.67 -12.44 13.01
CA SER A 119 13.92 -13.69 12.92
C SER A 119 12.76 -13.69 13.92
N TYR A 120 11.56 -14.06 13.47
CA TYR A 120 10.34 -14.21 14.29
C TYR A 120 9.77 -12.95 14.95
N GLU A 121 10.14 -11.75 14.50
CA GLU A 121 9.53 -10.49 14.98
C GLU A 121 8.03 -10.39 14.65
N ASN A 122 7.24 -9.77 15.53
CA ASN A 122 5.86 -9.38 15.23
C ASN A 122 5.56 -7.99 15.79
N ILE A 123 6.05 -6.98 15.07
CA ILE A 123 5.87 -5.56 15.38
C ILE A 123 4.42 -5.17 15.05
N GLN A 124 3.77 -4.46 15.98
CA GLN A 124 2.33 -4.13 15.89
C GLN A 124 2.04 -2.64 16.16
N GLY A 125 2.78 -2.02 17.06
CA GLY A 125 2.71 -0.58 17.36
C GLY A 125 4.05 0.09 17.04
N LEU A 126 3.96 1.32 16.54
CA LEU A 126 5.11 2.14 16.13
C LEU A 126 4.73 3.60 16.38
N ASP A 127 5.59 4.39 17.01
CA ASP A 127 5.40 5.84 17.13
C ASP A 127 6.74 6.58 17.26
N PHE A 128 6.74 7.91 17.09
CA PHE A 128 7.93 8.73 16.97
C PHE A 128 7.83 10.05 17.73
N ASP A 129 8.87 10.35 18.51
CA ASP A 129 9.07 11.65 19.13
C ASP A 129 9.94 12.56 18.25
N PRO A 130 9.40 13.62 17.62
CA PRO A 130 10.20 14.59 16.87
C PRO A 130 11.06 15.50 17.77
N VAL A 131 10.79 15.60 19.08
CA VAL A 131 11.56 16.47 19.99
C VAL A 131 12.95 15.92 20.26
N THR A 132 13.04 14.63 20.59
CA THR A 132 14.30 13.90 20.84
C THR A 132 14.73 13.03 19.66
N GLY A 133 13.95 13.01 18.58
CA GLY A 133 14.12 12.16 17.40
C GLY A 133 14.28 10.69 17.75
N LYS A 134 13.43 10.18 18.66
CA LYS A 134 13.39 8.77 19.09
C LYS A 134 12.18 8.10 18.47
N MET A 135 12.39 6.95 17.84
CA MET A 135 11.33 6.07 17.36
C MET A 135 11.20 4.89 18.32
N PHE A 136 9.97 4.51 18.67
CA PHE A 136 9.65 3.42 19.59
C PHE A 136 8.71 2.42 18.92
N TRP A 137 8.88 1.13 19.20
CA TRP A 137 7.97 0.10 18.69
C TRP A 137 7.80 -1.06 19.66
N THR A 138 6.67 -1.74 19.55
CA THR A 138 6.35 -2.96 20.29
C THR A 138 6.71 -4.18 19.45
N ASP A 139 7.18 -5.25 20.09
CA ASP A 139 7.18 -6.59 19.50
C ASP A 139 6.37 -7.52 20.40
N THR A 140 5.28 -8.06 19.86
CA THR A 140 4.35 -8.94 20.58
C THR A 140 4.90 -10.35 20.81
N ASN A 141 5.75 -10.85 19.90
CA ASN A 141 6.38 -12.17 20.04
C ASN A 141 7.52 -12.10 21.06
N GLU A 142 8.37 -11.08 20.92
CA GLU A 142 9.47 -10.82 21.87
C GLU A 142 9.01 -10.18 23.17
N ARG A 143 7.72 -9.83 23.32
CA ARG A 143 7.15 -9.17 24.51
C ARG A 143 8.00 -8.00 24.98
N SER A 144 8.36 -7.11 24.06
CA SER A 144 9.35 -6.07 24.28
C SER A 144 8.94 -4.75 23.66
N ILE A 145 9.41 -3.65 24.26
CA ILE A 145 9.45 -2.33 23.64
C ILE A 145 10.90 -2.04 23.28
N TYR A 146 11.11 -1.63 22.03
CA TYR A 146 12.40 -1.25 21.47
C TYR A 146 12.40 0.22 21.08
N TRP A 147 13.60 0.80 20.93
CA TRP A 147 13.79 2.17 20.48
C TRP A 147 15.04 2.36 19.63
N ILE A 148 15.06 3.43 18.84
CA ILE A 148 16.22 3.91 18.09
C ILE A 148 16.20 5.44 18.04
N SER A 149 17.36 6.10 17.93
CA SER A 149 17.40 7.55 17.64
C SER A 149 17.74 7.79 16.18
N LEU A 150 16.96 8.64 15.51
CA LEU A 150 17.16 8.98 14.09
C LEU A 150 18.15 10.15 13.88
N TRP A 151 18.84 10.59 14.93
CA TRP A 151 19.82 11.67 14.85
C TRP A 151 21.14 11.19 14.18
N PRO A 152 21.83 12.02 13.39
CA PRO A 152 22.96 11.59 12.53
C PRO A 152 24.18 11.01 13.26
N ARG A 153 24.28 11.18 14.57
CA ARG A 153 25.40 10.73 15.42
C ARG A 153 24.99 9.65 16.42
N ALA A 154 23.76 9.15 16.35
CA ALA A 154 23.28 8.10 17.23
C ALA A 154 23.95 6.75 16.90
N LYS A 155 24.66 6.18 17.88
CA LYS A 155 25.19 4.81 17.80
C LYS A 155 24.06 3.84 18.12
N ASN A 156 23.36 3.39 17.08
CA ASN A 156 22.25 2.45 17.21
C ASN A 156 22.66 1.04 16.84
N ASN A 157 22.04 0.04 17.50
CA ASN A 157 21.95 -1.30 16.94
C ASN A 157 21.04 -1.26 15.70
N ILE A 158 21.44 -1.91 14.59
CA ILE A 158 20.63 -2.03 13.37
C ILE A 158 19.27 -2.69 13.62
N TYR A 159 19.17 -3.53 14.65
CA TYR A 159 17.92 -4.19 15.07
C TYR A 159 17.17 -3.45 16.19
N GLY A 160 17.57 -2.22 16.52
CA GLY A 160 17.04 -1.45 17.64
C GLY A 160 17.62 -1.80 19.02
N ASN A 161 17.48 -0.85 19.93
CA ASN A 161 17.92 -0.96 21.32
C ASN A 161 16.72 -1.39 22.19
N LEU A 162 16.89 -2.37 23.08
CA LEU A 162 15.83 -2.78 24.02
C LEU A 162 15.56 -1.66 25.03
N LEU A 163 14.29 -1.31 25.23
CA LEU A 163 13.84 -0.37 26.28
C LEU A 163 13.26 -1.15 27.48
N ILE A 164 12.26 -1.99 27.22
CA ILE A 164 11.52 -2.74 28.25
C ILE A 164 11.32 -4.16 27.74
N LYS A 165 11.79 -5.16 28.49
CA LYS A 165 11.41 -6.58 28.32
C LYS A 165 10.25 -6.88 29.27
N MET A 166 9.30 -7.70 28.85
CA MET A 166 8.12 -8.07 29.64
C MET A 166 7.95 -9.59 29.68
N ASP A 167 7.80 -10.16 30.88
CA ASP A 167 7.66 -11.61 31.03
C ASP A 167 6.23 -12.07 30.73
N ASN A 168 5.25 -11.44 31.40
CA ASN A 168 3.84 -11.86 31.43
C ASN A 168 2.89 -10.83 30.80
N GLN A 169 3.34 -10.08 29.81
CA GLN A 169 2.55 -9.05 29.13
C GLN A 169 2.75 -9.13 27.62
N ILE A 170 1.78 -8.64 26.87
CA ILE A 170 1.79 -8.66 25.41
C ILE A 170 1.63 -7.21 24.95
N PRO A 171 2.72 -6.44 24.78
CA PRO A 171 2.66 -5.05 24.35
C PRO A 171 2.18 -5.02 22.89
N ARG A 172 1.03 -4.41 22.61
CA ARG A 172 0.45 -4.35 21.26
C ARG A 172 0.70 -3.00 20.60
N ASP A 173 0.06 -1.94 21.08
CA ASP A 173 0.19 -0.61 20.47
C ASP A 173 0.92 0.37 21.40
N ILE A 174 1.46 1.46 20.84
CA ILE A 174 2.28 2.44 21.56
C ILE A 174 2.02 3.86 21.04
N ALA A 175 1.97 4.82 21.96
CA ALA A 175 1.83 6.25 21.65
C ALA A 175 2.78 7.11 22.49
N VAL A 176 3.21 8.25 21.94
CA VAL A 176 4.26 9.12 22.48
C VAL A 176 3.69 10.46 22.96
N ASP A 177 3.99 10.84 24.20
CA ASP A 177 3.83 12.22 24.70
C ASP A 177 5.16 12.98 24.52
N SER A 178 5.30 13.63 23.38
CA SER A 178 6.45 14.49 23.05
C SER A 178 6.58 15.73 23.93
N CYS A 179 5.50 16.16 24.58
CA CYS A 179 5.52 17.36 25.42
C CYS A 179 6.03 17.04 26.84
N ARG A 180 5.91 15.80 27.31
CA ARG A 180 6.19 15.39 28.70
C ARG A 180 7.22 14.26 28.82
N GLY A 181 7.61 13.66 27.70
CA GLY A 181 8.69 12.68 27.61
C GLY A 181 8.29 11.27 28.08
N TYR A 182 7.06 10.84 27.77
CA TYR A 182 6.54 9.52 28.13
C TYR A 182 6.12 8.74 26.89
N ILE A 183 6.32 7.43 26.92
CA ILE A 183 5.59 6.48 26.08
C ILE A 183 4.44 5.88 26.87
N TYR A 184 3.34 5.58 26.18
CA TYR A 184 2.17 4.86 26.66
C TYR A 184 1.97 3.64 25.78
N TRP A 185 1.65 2.47 26.34
CA TRP A 185 1.39 1.27 25.55
C TRP A 185 0.22 0.46 26.08
N THR A 186 -0.37 -0.33 25.20
CA THR A 186 -1.41 -1.29 25.55
C THR A 186 -0.81 -2.68 25.79
N ASN A 187 -1.29 -3.38 26.82
CA ASN A 187 -0.98 -4.77 27.11
C ASN A 187 -2.24 -5.61 26.95
N THR A 188 -2.24 -6.50 25.95
CA THR A 188 -3.38 -7.34 25.55
C THR A 188 -3.41 -8.72 26.20
N ASN A 189 -2.64 -8.94 27.28
CA ASN A 189 -2.74 -10.18 28.03
C ASN A 189 -4.12 -10.25 28.74
N ILE A 190 -5.02 -11.07 28.20
CA ILE A 190 -6.39 -11.32 28.71
C ILE A 190 -6.49 -11.64 30.21
N THR A 191 -5.41 -12.12 30.86
CA THR A 191 -5.40 -12.43 32.31
C THR A 191 -5.08 -11.22 33.19
N LYS A 192 -4.40 -10.22 32.64
CA LYS A 192 -4.07 -8.95 33.31
C LYS A 192 -3.83 -7.87 32.24
N PRO A 193 -4.88 -7.40 31.55
CA PRO A 193 -4.78 -6.33 30.56
C PRO A 193 -4.50 -5.01 31.27
N THR A 194 -3.63 -4.18 30.67
CA THR A 194 -3.26 -2.88 31.22
C THR A 194 -3.03 -1.85 30.13
N ILE A 195 -3.20 -0.57 30.47
CA ILE A 195 -2.51 0.54 29.80
C ILE A 195 -1.45 1.03 30.78
N GLU A 196 -0.22 1.17 30.29
CA GLU A 196 0.94 1.55 31.07
C GLU A 196 1.70 2.69 30.41
N ARG A 197 2.52 3.38 31.19
CA ARG A 197 3.44 4.41 30.72
C ARG A 197 4.82 4.28 31.34
N ALA A 198 5.82 4.85 30.68
CA ALA A 198 7.19 5.02 31.20
C ALA A 198 7.86 6.21 30.50
N ARG A 199 8.94 6.73 31.08
CA ARG A 199 9.84 7.69 30.42
C ARG A 199 10.51 7.09 29.20
N PHE A 200 11.06 7.94 28.32
CA PHE A 200 11.86 7.53 27.15
C PHE A 200 13.15 6.74 27.44
N ASP A 201 13.54 6.61 28.72
CA ASP A 201 14.64 5.76 29.20
C ASP A 201 14.16 4.49 29.94
N GLY A 202 12.83 4.26 30.02
CA GLY A 202 12.20 3.15 30.72
C GLY A 202 11.96 3.40 32.22
N SER A 203 12.38 4.53 32.77
CA SER A 203 12.13 4.91 34.17
C SER A 203 10.69 5.39 34.40
N GLU A 204 10.32 5.62 35.67
CA GLU A 204 8.96 6.04 36.10
C GLU A 204 7.82 5.17 35.54
N ARG A 205 8.08 3.88 35.33
CA ARG A 205 7.08 2.94 34.80
C ARG A 205 5.89 2.82 35.76
N SER A 206 4.69 3.10 35.27
CA SER A 206 3.45 3.05 36.05
C SER A 206 2.27 2.53 35.25
N ILE A 207 1.38 1.79 35.90
CA ILE A 207 0.05 1.42 35.38
C ILE A 207 -0.84 2.66 35.38
N VAL A 208 -1.56 2.87 34.26
CA VAL A 208 -2.49 3.98 34.04
C VAL A 208 -3.93 3.50 34.09
N VAL A 209 -4.21 2.31 33.51
CA VAL A 209 -5.53 1.65 33.56
C VAL A 209 -5.35 0.14 33.73
N ASP A 210 -6.04 -0.46 34.69
CA ASP A 210 -6.06 -1.90 34.99
C ASP A 210 -7.44 -2.45 35.41
N THR A 211 -8.47 -1.61 35.38
CA THR A 211 -9.85 -1.91 35.77
C THR A 211 -10.76 -1.82 34.55
N ASP A 212 -11.81 -2.64 34.44
CA ASP A 212 -12.82 -2.58 33.36
C ASP A 212 -12.19 -2.50 31.93
N ILE A 213 -11.16 -3.29 31.70
CA ILE A 213 -10.36 -3.30 30.46
C ILE A 213 -10.06 -4.77 30.10
N HIS A 214 -10.12 -5.14 28.82
CA HIS A 214 -10.16 -6.56 28.41
C HIS A 214 -9.07 -6.91 27.39
N MET A 215 -9.09 -6.27 26.23
CA MET A 215 -8.05 -6.34 25.22
C MET A 215 -7.88 -4.96 24.57
N PRO A 216 -7.06 -4.07 25.17
CA PRO A 216 -6.81 -2.74 24.62
C PRO A 216 -5.95 -2.88 23.36
N VAL A 217 -6.58 -2.77 22.19
CA VAL A 217 -5.94 -3.10 20.90
C VAL A 217 -5.12 -1.97 20.31
N SER A 218 -5.49 -0.71 20.59
CA SER A 218 -4.81 0.48 20.08
C SER A 218 -4.96 1.68 21.00
N ILE A 219 -3.99 2.60 20.97
CA ILE A 219 -3.92 3.80 21.81
C ILE A 219 -3.41 5.01 21.01
N ALA A 220 -3.99 6.19 21.27
CA ALA A 220 -3.51 7.47 20.75
C ALA A 220 -3.57 8.56 21.84
N ILE A 221 -2.79 9.62 21.64
CA ILE A 221 -2.66 10.74 22.59
C ILE A 221 -3.07 12.03 21.91
N ASP A 222 -3.86 12.85 22.62
CA ASP A 222 -4.09 14.24 22.27
C ASP A 222 -3.25 15.13 23.20
N GLN A 223 -2.21 15.75 22.64
CA GLN A 223 -1.24 16.56 23.38
C GLN A 223 -1.88 17.84 23.93
N GLN A 224 -2.87 18.38 23.22
CA GLN A 224 -3.55 19.63 23.58
C GLN A 224 -4.47 19.42 24.77
N THR A 225 -5.35 18.42 24.69
CA THR A 225 -6.35 18.16 25.73
C THR A 225 -5.79 17.35 26.91
N LYS A 226 -4.56 16.83 26.78
CA LYS A 226 -3.90 15.95 27.77
C LYS A 226 -4.71 14.68 28.02
N ARG A 227 -5.17 14.05 26.93
CA ARG A 227 -6.02 12.84 27.01
C ARG A 227 -5.46 11.67 26.22
N LEU A 228 -5.63 10.50 26.81
CA LEU A 228 -5.49 9.22 26.14
C LEU A 228 -6.82 8.87 25.45
N TYR A 229 -6.73 8.16 24.34
CA TYR A 229 -7.85 7.52 23.66
C TYR A 229 -7.43 6.08 23.33
N TRP A 230 -8.25 5.09 23.66
CA TRP A 230 -7.98 3.70 23.32
C TRP A 230 -9.23 2.96 22.83
N ALA A 231 -9.01 1.90 22.06
CA ALA A 231 -10.04 0.93 21.70
C ALA A 231 -9.83 -0.34 22.51
N ASP A 232 -10.89 -0.86 23.11
CA ASP A 232 -10.92 -2.09 23.89
C ASP A 232 -11.88 -3.09 23.23
N ASP A 233 -11.36 -4.27 22.86
CA ASP A 233 -12.17 -5.41 22.40
C ASP A 233 -12.65 -6.18 23.65
N LYS A 234 -13.96 -6.11 23.89
CA LYS A 234 -14.63 -6.69 25.06
C LYS A 234 -15.27 -8.00 24.64
N GLU A 235 -14.50 -9.08 24.82
CA GLU A 235 -14.91 -10.47 24.59
C GLU A 235 -15.26 -10.81 23.12
N GLY A 236 -14.76 -10.06 22.13
CA GLY A 236 -14.91 -10.34 20.70
C GLY A 236 -16.29 -10.03 20.10
N ILE A 237 -17.24 -9.60 20.94
CA ILE A 237 -18.63 -9.24 20.56
C ILE A 237 -18.92 -7.78 20.91
N HIS A 238 -18.46 -7.34 22.08
CA HIS A 238 -18.59 -5.96 22.54
C HIS A 238 -17.30 -5.19 22.25
N TYR A 239 -17.42 -3.88 22.11
CA TYR A 239 -16.26 -3.00 22.00
C TYR A 239 -16.54 -1.69 22.72
N SER A 240 -15.48 -0.97 23.05
CA SER A 240 -15.58 0.43 23.45
C SER A 240 -14.39 1.26 22.99
N ILE A 241 -14.68 2.49 22.59
CA ILE A 241 -13.67 3.56 22.47
C ILE A 241 -13.78 4.41 23.73
N GLU A 242 -12.69 4.53 24.46
CA GLU A 242 -12.64 5.17 25.77
C GLU A 242 -11.55 6.24 25.81
N SER A 243 -11.66 7.15 26.78
CA SER A 243 -10.71 8.24 26.97
C SER A 243 -10.55 8.60 28.45
N SER A 244 -9.32 8.89 28.87
CA SER A 244 -8.96 9.38 30.20
C SER A 244 -8.00 10.54 30.09
N ASP A 245 -7.71 11.19 31.21
CA ASP A 245 -6.50 12.02 31.34
C ASP A 245 -5.22 11.14 31.28
N LEU A 246 -4.06 11.78 31.11
CA LEU A 246 -2.74 11.13 30.99
C LEU A 246 -2.29 10.30 32.22
N ASP A 247 -3.01 10.39 33.34
CA ASP A 247 -2.80 9.60 34.56
C ASP A 247 -3.94 8.63 34.87
N GLY A 248 -4.86 8.41 33.92
CA GLY A 248 -5.96 7.45 34.03
C GLY A 248 -7.25 8.01 34.65
N LYS A 249 -7.23 9.26 35.16
CA LYS A 249 -8.40 9.92 35.76
C LYS A 249 -9.40 10.43 34.71
N ASP A 250 -10.57 10.86 35.19
CA ASP A 250 -11.68 11.36 34.35
C ASP A 250 -12.02 10.44 33.18
N ARG A 251 -11.99 9.12 33.43
CA ARG A 251 -12.25 8.09 32.42
C ARG A 251 -13.70 8.15 31.94
N LYS A 252 -13.86 8.21 30.62
CA LYS A 252 -15.13 8.35 29.89
C LYS A 252 -15.18 7.32 28.77
N ARG A 253 -16.28 6.58 28.68
CA ARG A 253 -16.59 5.75 27.50
C ARG A 253 -17.19 6.66 26.43
N ILE A 254 -16.49 6.84 25.31
CA ILE A 254 -16.90 7.73 24.21
C ILE A 254 -17.89 7.01 23.29
N LEU A 255 -17.61 5.74 23.00
CA LEU A 255 -18.48 4.85 22.23
C LEU A 255 -18.48 3.46 22.85
N VAL A 256 -19.64 2.81 22.89
CA VAL A 256 -19.81 1.42 23.32
C VAL A 256 -20.84 0.78 22.40
N GLY A 257 -20.60 -0.46 21.97
CA GLY A 257 -21.57 -1.18 21.14
C GLY A 257 -21.20 -2.65 20.97
N THR A 258 -21.73 -3.24 19.89
CA THR A 258 -21.52 -4.63 19.50
C THR A 258 -21.12 -4.76 18.03
N TYR A 259 -20.56 -5.90 17.65
CA TYR A 259 -20.25 -6.33 16.27
C TYR A 259 -19.14 -5.58 15.52
N HIS A 260 -18.78 -4.38 15.96
CA HIS A 260 -17.56 -3.69 15.53
C HIS A 260 -16.31 -4.36 16.08
N GLN A 261 -15.23 -4.35 15.30
CA GLN A 261 -13.91 -4.85 15.68
C GLN A 261 -12.86 -3.78 15.39
N PRO A 262 -12.76 -2.71 16.20
CA PRO A 262 -11.71 -1.71 16.04
C PRO A 262 -10.33 -2.38 16.18
N ASN A 263 -9.37 -2.01 15.34
CA ASN A 263 -8.02 -2.58 15.35
C ASN A 263 -6.93 -1.55 15.64
N THR A 264 -7.04 -0.37 15.04
CA THR A 264 -6.14 0.77 15.18
C THR A 264 -6.96 2.05 15.21
N LEU A 265 -6.52 3.05 15.96
CA LEU A 265 -7.15 4.36 16.00
C LEU A 265 -6.13 5.50 15.95
N THR A 266 -6.57 6.65 15.45
CA THR A 266 -5.81 7.89 15.42
C THR A 266 -6.72 9.04 15.82
N VAL A 267 -6.16 10.08 16.44
CA VAL A 267 -6.88 11.32 16.75
C VAL A 267 -6.41 12.45 15.84
N SER A 268 -7.33 13.32 15.46
CA SER A 268 -7.04 14.65 14.87
C SER A 268 -7.29 15.72 15.93
N LYS A 269 -7.51 16.98 15.52
CA LYS A 269 -8.00 18.03 16.41
C LYS A 269 -9.38 17.68 17.01
N ASP A 270 -10.38 17.52 16.16
CA ASP A 270 -11.79 17.47 16.58
C ASP A 270 -12.40 16.06 16.54
N SER A 271 -11.74 15.09 15.92
CA SER A 271 -12.29 13.74 15.67
C SER A 271 -11.32 12.62 16.00
N ILE A 272 -11.90 11.47 16.37
CA ILE A 272 -11.28 10.15 16.50
C ILE A 272 -11.60 9.38 15.22
N TYR A 273 -10.64 8.63 14.68
CA TYR A 273 -10.80 7.74 13.54
C TYR A 273 -10.29 6.35 13.90
N TRP A 274 -10.92 5.29 13.40
CA TRP A 274 -10.43 3.93 13.58
C TRP A 274 -10.71 3.05 12.38
N ILE A 275 -9.89 2.02 12.20
CA ILE A 275 -10.15 0.91 11.29
C ILE A 275 -10.94 -0.15 12.03
N ASP A 276 -12.03 -0.61 11.42
CA ASP A 276 -12.83 -1.73 11.87
C ASP A 276 -12.62 -2.95 10.95
N LEU A 277 -12.19 -4.09 11.51
CA LEU A 277 -11.92 -5.32 10.75
C LEU A 277 -13.18 -6.14 10.46
N GLY A 278 -14.24 -5.98 11.26
CA GLY A 278 -15.51 -6.68 11.09
C GLY A 278 -16.31 -6.10 9.93
N PHE A 279 -16.41 -4.76 9.90
CA PHE A 279 -17.05 -4.02 8.81
C PHE A 279 -16.11 -3.76 7.62
N LYS A 280 -14.79 -3.86 7.81
CA LYS A 280 -13.75 -3.48 6.82
C LYS A 280 -13.88 -2.03 6.38
N SER A 281 -14.01 -1.11 7.35
CA SER A 281 -14.23 0.31 7.08
C SER A 281 -13.46 1.21 8.04
N VAL A 282 -13.15 2.43 7.59
CA VAL A 282 -12.75 3.54 8.47
C VAL A 282 -13.99 4.24 8.98
N TRP A 283 -14.04 4.39 10.29
CA TRP A 283 -15.08 5.12 11.00
C TRP A 283 -14.51 6.38 11.63
N LYS A 284 -15.38 7.36 11.89
CA LYS A 284 -15.07 8.65 12.49
C LYS A 284 -16.12 9.02 13.53
N LEU A 285 -15.67 9.62 14.63
CA LEU A 285 -16.54 10.21 15.64
C LEU A 285 -15.94 11.53 16.15
N SER A 286 -16.77 12.54 16.41
CA SER A 286 -16.30 13.77 17.05
C SER A 286 -15.91 13.51 18.51
N LYS A 287 -14.79 14.09 18.97
CA LYS A 287 -14.35 13.99 20.38
C LYS A 287 -15.36 14.62 21.35
N THR A 288 -16.16 15.57 20.87
CA THR A 288 -17.21 16.27 21.65
C THR A 288 -18.62 15.81 21.24
N ALA A 289 -18.74 14.64 20.61
CA ALA A 289 -20.03 14.07 20.24
C ALA A 289 -20.91 13.85 21.48
N PRO A 290 -22.21 14.18 21.44
CA PRO A 290 -23.16 13.77 22.46
C PRO A 290 -23.17 12.25 22.68
N ILE A 291 -23.50 11.82 23.89
CA ILE A 291 -23.70 10.40 24.23
C ILE A 291 -24.75 9.81 23.27
N ASN A 292 -24.47 8.62 22.73
CA ASN A 292 -25.25 7.91 21.70
C ASN A 292 -25.21 8.52 20.28
N THR A 293 -24.24 9.38 19.95
CA THR A 293 -24.01 9.76 18.54
C THR A 293 -23.48 8.56 17.76
N GLU A 294 -24.15 8.20 16.66
CA GLU A 294 -23.67 7.14 15.77
C GLU A 294 -22.40 7.57 15.01
N PRO A 295 -21.44 6.66 14.78
CA PRO A 295 -20.21 6.99 14.08
C PRO A 295 -20.42 7.11 12.56
N GLU A 296 -19.66 8.00 11.93
CA GLU A 296 -19.67 8.23 10.48
C GLU A 296 -18.75 7.21 9.79
N GLU A 297 -19.29 6.40 8.88
CA GLU A 297 -18.48 5.60 7.95
C GLU A 297 -17.86 6.53 6.89
N LEU A 298 -16.53 6.49 6.74
CA LEU A 298 -15.79 7.33 5.79
C LEU A 298 -15.31 6.60 4.55
N ILE A 299 -14.83 5.37 4.72
CA ILE A 299 -14.15 4.58 3.69
C ILE A 299 -14.52 3.13 3.95
N SER A 300 -14.95 2.38 2.93
CA SER A 300 -15.21 0.94 3.02
C SER A 300 -14.32 0.18 2.04
N PHE A 301 -13.79 -0.96 2.47
CA PHE A 301 -12.79 -1.75 1.74
C PHE A 301 -13.37 -3.06 1.20
N ASN A 302 -13.32 -3.20 -0.13
CA ASN A 302 -13.81 -4.40 -0.82
C ASN A 302 -12.80 -5.57 -0.71
N ASN A 303 -12.78 -6.23 0.44
CA ASN A 303 -11.93 -7.37 0.80
C ASN A 303 -10.42 -7.11 0.95
N GLU A 304 -9.95 -5.87 0.80
CA GLU A 304 -8.60 -5.49 1.19
C GLU A 304 -8.43 -5.57 2.72
N VAL A 305 -7.25 -5.96 3.19
CA VAL A 305 -6.95 -6.07 4.62
C VAL A 305 -6.20 -4.83 5.07
N THR A 306 -6.80 -4.05 5.95
CA THR A 306 -6.26 -2.77 6.40
C THR A 306 -5.76 -2.86 7.84
N PHE A 307 -4.63 -2.21 8.14
CA PHE A 307 -3.88 -2.44 9.39
C PHE A 307 -3.64 -1.20 10.23
N GLY A 308 -2.92 -0.20 9.70
CA GLY A 308 -2.59 1.06 10.36
C GLY A 308 -3.33 2.25 9.75
N ILE A 309 -3.67 3.24 10.58
CA ILE A 309 -4.31 4.50 10.20
C ILE A 309 -3.59 5.67 10.88
N VAL A 310 -3.35 6.75 10.14
CA VAL A 310 -2.83 8.01 10.71
C VAL A 310 -3.58 9.20 10.13
N ALA A 311 -4.01 10.11 11.00
CA ALA A 311 -4.64 11.36 10.60
C ALA A 311 -3.59 12.47 10.45
N ASN A 312 -3.82 13.38 9.50
CA ASN A 312 -3.04 14.61 9.45
C ASN A 312 -3.37 15.48 10.66
N TYR A 313 -2.34 16.03 11.29
CA TYR A 313 -2.48 17.01 12.35
C TYR A 313 -1.50 18.16 12.13
N LYS A 314 -1.90 19.36 12.51
CA LYS A 314 -0.97 20.50 12.59
C LYS A 314 -0.39 20.51 13.99
N ILE A 315 0.93 20.73 14.10
CA ILE A 315 1.58 20.87 15.42
C ILE A 315 0.90 21.94 16.26
N ALA A 316 0.55 23.09 15.67
CA ALA A 316 -0.18 24.15 16.36
C ALA A 316 -1.52 23.70 16.97
N ASP A 317 -2.27 22.79 16.33
CA ASP A 317 -3.53 22.27 16.89
C ASP A 317 -3.28 21.32 18.07
N GLN A 318 -2.09 20.69 18.15
CA GLN A 318 -1.67 19.82 19.27
C GLN A 318 -0.96 20.59 20.40
N THR A 319 -0.39 21.77 20.15
CA THR A 319 0.46 22.48 21.11
C THR A 319 -0.07 23.84 21.58
N ALA A 320 -1.11 24.39 20.94
CA ALA A 320 -1.63 25.71 21.29
C ALA A 320 -2.11 25.76 22.75
N ASN A 321 -1.60 26.76 23.49
CA ASN A 321 -1.88 27.03 24.90
C ASN A 321 -1.42 25.94 25.89
N VAL A 322 -0.47 25.08 25.50
CA VAL A 322 0.12 24.06 26.39
C VAL A 322 1.59 24.38 26.65
N ASP A 323 1.89 24.85 27.87
CA ASP A 323 3.24 25.28 28.28
C ASP A 323 4.28 24.15 28.17
N GLU A 324 3.91 22.91 28.49
CA GLU A 324 4.82 21.76 28.36
C GLU A 324 5.20 21.48 26.89
N CYS A 325 4.34 21.86 25.95
CA CYS A 325 4.56 21.62 24.52
C CYS A 325 5.42 22.69 23.82
N LYS A 326 6.01 23.66 24.55
CA LYS A 326 6.80 24.76 23.96
C LYS A 326 7.92 24.27 23.04
N THR A 327 8.65 23.22 23.41
CA THR A 327 9.73 22.67 22.59
C THR A 327 9.20 22.12 21.26
N LEU A 328 8.10 21.37 21.29
CA LEU A 328 7.44 20.83 20.11
C LEU A 328 6.86 21.95 19.21
N ALA A 329 6.23 22.96 19.83
CA ALA A 329 5.70 24.12 19.11
C ALA A 329 6.81 24.87 18.34
N ASN A 330 7.96 25.09 18.96
CA ASN A 330 9.10 25.79 18.35
C ASN A 330 9.69 25.04 17.15
N LEU A 331 9.70 23.69 17.16
CA LEU A 331 10.15 22.90 16.01
C LEU A 331 9.30 23.15 14.77
N SER A 332 7.97 23.29 14.93
CA SER A 332 7.06 23.59 13.82
C SER A 332 7.24 24.98 13.20
N GLN A 333 7.84 25.92 13.94
CA GLN A 333 8.09 27.29 13.45
C GLN A 333 9.44 27.44 12.74
N ASN A 334 10.40 26.54 12.98
CA ASN A 334 11.74 26.55 12.39
C ASN A 334 11.88 25.68 11.12
N MET A 335 10.76 25.36 10.47
CA MET A 335 10.67 24.28 9.50
C MET A 335 11.06 24.69 8.06
N SER A 336 12.26 25.25 7.87
CA SER A 336 12.97 25.14 6.58
C SER A 336 13.99 24.02 6.69
N LEU A 337 13.50 22.82 6.34
CA LEU A 337 14.25 21.58 6.22
C LEU A 337 14.70 20.98 7.57
N ILE A 338 14.45 19.67 7.73
CA ILE A 338 15.58 18.81 8.09
C ILE A 338 16.63 19.11 7.03
N ASN A 339 17.62 19.91 7.40
CA ASN A 339 18.82 20.10 6.60
C ASN A 339 19.29 18.69 6.18
N GLU A 340 19.46 18.41 4.89
CA GLU A 340 19.50 17.04 4.32
C GLU A 340 20.51 16.10 5.01
N SER A 341 21.43 16.69 5.77
CA SER A 341 22.14 16.16 6.93
C SER A 341 21.35 15.45 8.07
N ILE A 342 20.07 15.04 7.94
CA ILE A 342 19.73 13.69 8.44
C ILE A 342 20.30 12.68 7.44
N ASN A 343 21.63 12.63 7.43
CA ASN A 343 22.36 11.42 7.11
C ASN A 343 22.16 10.47 8.30
N ILE A 344 20.97 9.86 8.35
CA ILE A 344 20.86 8.46 8.77
C ILE A 344 21.97 7.74 7.98
N PRO A 345 22.93 7.06 8.64
CA PRO A 345 24.20 6.71 8.02
C PRO A 345 23.99 6.01 6.68
N GLN A 346 24.69 6.44 5.62
CA GLN A 346 24.64 5.75 4.32
C GLN A 346 25.05 4.27 4.42
N ASP A 347 25.81 3.93 5.47
CA ASP A 347 26.23 2.57 5.82
C ASP A 347 25.12 1.73 6.48
N VAL A 348 24.06 2.36 7.01
CA VAL A 348 22.87 1.68 7.55
C VAL A 348 21.79 1.62 6.46
N GLY A 349 21.94 0.61 5.60
CA GLY A 349 20.86 0.12 4.75
C GLY A 349 20.57 0.93 3.49
N LEU A 350 21.41 0.77 2.46
CA LEU A 350 20.79 0.55 1.15
C LEU A 350 20.11 -0.84 1.17
N PHE A 351 18.79 -0.83 1.04
CA PHE A 351 17.94 -2.01 0.83
C PHE A 351 17.30 -1.89 -0.56
N CYS A 352 17.01 -3.03 -1.16
CA CYS A 352 16.42 -3.12 -2.48
C CYS A 352 15.02 -3.72 -2.33
N LEU A 353 13.98 -2.98 -2.73
CA LEU A 353 12.58 -3.41 -2.67
C LEU A 353 12.34 -4.62 -3.59
N HIS A 354 12.85 -4.52 -4.82
CA HIS A 354 12.77 -5.56 -5.83
C HIS A 354 14.16 -5.84 -6.40
N GLY A 355 15.09 -6.31 -5.56
CA GLY A 355 16.47 -6.59 -5.99
C GLY A 355 17.34 -7.15 -4.87
N VAL A 356 18.64 -7.29 -5.15
CA VAL A 356 19.65 -7.73 -4.19
C VAL A 356 20.67 -6.64 -3.94
N LYS A 357 21.12 -6.51 -2.69
CA LYS A 357 22.16 -5.54 -2.33
C LYS A 357 23.51 -5.97 -2.93
N THR A 358 24.16 -5.05 -3.64
CA THR A 358 25.50 -5.24 -4.21
C THR A 358 26.48 -4.25 -3.58
N GLY A 359 27.42 -4.77 -2.79
CA GLY A 359 28.36 -3.96 -2.02
C GLY A 359 27.70 -3.23 -0.84
N MET A 360 28.32 -2.14 -0.38
CA MET A 360 27.81 -1.40 0.80
C MET A 360 26.63 -0.48 0.46
N SER A 361 26.57 0.04 -0.78
CA SER A 361 25.68 1.16 -1.15
C SER A 361 25.13 1.13 -2.59
N ALA A 362 24.95 -0.04 -3.22
CA ALA A 362 24.27 -0.15 -4.53
C ALA A 362 23.26 -1.32 -4.57
N CYS A 363 22.18 -1.18 -5.36
CA CYS A 363 21.16 -2.21 -5.55
C CYS A 363 21.19 -2.77 -6.96
N LYS A 364 21.20 -4.10 -7.08
CA LYS A 364 20.98 -4.80 -8.35
C LYS A 364 19.51 -5.21 -8.43
N CYS A 365 18.76 -4.53 -9.28
CA CYS A 365 17.32 -4.77 -9.41
C CYS A 365 16.99 -6.06 -10.15
N SER A 366 15.89 -6.67 -9.70
CA SER A 366 15.22 -7.75 -10.41
C SER A 366 14.68 -7.24 -11.76
N PRO A 367 14.59 -8.08 -12.80
CA PRO A 367 14.02 -7.70 -14.08
C PRO A 367 12.62 -7.06 -13.92
N GLY A 368 12.37 -5.94 -14.61
CA GLY A 368 11.13 -5.20 -14.48
C GLY A 368 11.12 -4.09 -13.42
N TYR A 369 12.21 -3.87 -12.69
CA TYR A 369 12.33 -2.83 -11.66
C TYR A 369 13.60 -1.98 -11.85
N THR A 370 13.53 -0.72 -11.41
CA THR A 370 14.61 0.28 -11.50
C THR A 370 14.55 1.27 -10.33
N GLY A 371 15.51 2.18 -10.26
CA GLY A 371 15.72 3.13 -9.16
C GLY A 371 16.84 2.70 -8.21
N GLU A 372 17.30 3.62 -7.37
CA GLU A 372 18.42 3.43 -6.43
C GLU A 372 18.18 2.29 -5.43
N ARG A 373 16.90 1.96 -5.19
CA ARG A 373 16.42 0.91 -4.28
C ARG A 373 15.49 -0.08 -4.97
N CYS A 374 15.44 -0.10 -6.31
CA CYS A 374 14.52 -0.95 -7.09
C CYS A 374 13.03 -0.71 -6.74
N GLU A 375 12.72 0.55 -6.45
CA GLU A 375 11.40 1.05 -6.05
C GLU A 375 10.43 1.21 -7.22
N THR A 376 10.95 1.53 -8.41
CA THR A 376 10.13 1.87 -9.58
C THR A 376 9.89 0.63 -10.42
N SER A 377 8.64 0.19 -10.55
CA SER A 377 8.29 -0.81 -11.56
C SER A 377 8.37 -0.18 -12.95
N LEU A 378 9.07 -0.82 -13.88
CA LEU A 378 9.16 -0.40 -15.28
C LEU A 378 7.81 -0.43 -16.01
N CYS A 379 6.82 -1.17 -15.47
CA CYS A 379 5.45 -1.17 -15.99
C CYS A 379 4.57 -0.03 -15.45
N GLN A 380 4.97 0.65 -14.39
CA GLN A 380 4.17 1.71 -13.76
C GLN A 380 3.99 2.88 -14.73
N ASN A 381 2.74 3.19 -15.08
CA ASN A 381 2.37 4.22 -16.07
C ASN A 381 3.03 4.02 -17.45
N PHE A 382 3.55 2.83 -17.79
CA PHE A 382 4.21 2.59 -19.07
C PHE A 382 3.19 2.44 -20.20
N CYS A 383 2.19 1.57 -20.01
CA CYS A 383 1.09 1.36 -20.95
C CYS A 383 -0.12 2.23 -20.54
N PHE A 384 -0.64 3.03 -21.46
CA PHE A 384 -1.83 3.87 -21.20
C PHE A 384 -3.12 3.08 -21.42
N ASN A 385 -3.32 2.55 -22.64
CA ASN A 385 -4.49 1.76 -23.01
C ASN A 385 -4.11 0.31 -23.33
N GLY A 386 -3.40 -0.35 -22.41
CA GLY A 386 -2.91 -1.71 -22.61
C GLY A 386 -2.42 -2.36 -21.32
N ASP A 387 -2.28 -3.69 -21.34
CA ASP A 387 -1.72 -4.46 -20.24
C ASP A 387 -0.19 -4.49 -20.38
N CYS A 388 0.53 -4.24 -19.28
CA CYS A 388 1.99 -4.26 -19.27
C CYS A 388 2.53 -5.61 -18.84
N SER A 389 3.56 -6.08 -19.53
CA SER A 389 4.35 -7.27 -19.20
C SER A 389 5.84 -6.95 -19.24
N ILE A 390 6.68 -7.79 -18.64
CA ILE A 390 8.14 -7.65 -18.69
C ILE A 390 8.69 -8.75 -19.59
N ASN A 391 9.44 -8.37 -20.62
CA ASN A 391 10.03 -9.32 -21.56
C ASN A 391 11.28 -10.01 -20.99
N SER A 392 11.82 -10.99 -21.72
CA SER A 392 13.00 -11.78 -21.30
C SER A 392 14.28 -10.97 -21.12
N LYS A 393 14.32 -9.69 -21.56
CA LYS A 393 15.42 -8.75 -21.35
C LYS A 393 15.18 -7.79 -20.17
N GLY A 394 14.08 -7.96 -19.43
CA GLY A 394 13.72 -7.13 -18.29
C GLY A 394 13.09 -5.78 -18.65
N GLN A 395 12.69 -5.58 -19.91
CA GLN A 395 12.09 -4.33 -20.40
C GLN A 395 10.55 -4.43 -20.43
N PRO A 396 9.83 -3.32 -20.22
CA PRO A 396 8.36 -3.30 -20.26
C PRO A 396 7.83 -3.36 -21.70
N GLU A 397 6.77 -4.14 -21.90
CA GLU A 397 6.13 -4.41 -23.19
C GLU A 397 4.61 -4.36 -23.02
N CYS A 398 3.95 -3.58 -23.89
CA CYS A 398 2.51 -3.32 -23.81
C CYS A 398 1.70 -4.17 -24.79
N LYS A 399 0.72 -4.91 -24.27
CA LYS A 399 -0.36 -5.48 -25.07
C LYS A 399 -1.52 -4.49 -25.12
N CYS A 400 -1.69 -3.80 -26.25
CA CYS A 400 -2.72 -2.78 -26.38
C CYS A 400 -4.14 -3.35 -26.42
N LYS A 401 -5.08 -2.57 -25.87
CA LYS A 401 -6.52 -2.83 -26.01
C LYS A 401 -6.97 -2.49 -27.44
N PRO A 402 -8.04 -3.13 -27.96
CA PRO A 402 -8.56 -2.83 -29.30
C PRO A 402 -8.79 -1.32 -29.52
N GLY A 403 -8.40 -0.82 -30.69
CA GLY A 403 -8.45 0.60 -31.03
C GLY A 403 -7.18 1.40 -30.67
N PHE A 404 -6.25 0.84 -29.89
CA PHE A 404 -5.00 1.51 -29.52
C PHE A 404 -3.76 0.77 -30.02
N SER A 405 -2.71 1.53 -30.33
CA SER A 405 -1.47 1.05 -30.92
C SER A 405 -0.24 1.85 -30.47
N GLY A 406 0.92 1.45 -30.97
CA GLY A 406 2.22 2.02 -30.61
C GLY A 406 2.79 1.46 -29.29
N PRO A 407 4.07 1.72 -29.00
CA PRO A 407 4.84 1.04 -27.94
C PRO A 407 4.33 1.28 -26.51
N ARG A 408 3.42 2.24 -26.31
CA ARG A 408 2.79 2.59 -25.02
C ARG A 408 1.26 2.62 -25.08
N CYS A 409 0.66 2.16 -26.18
CA CYS A 409 -0.79 2.20 -26.42
C CYS A 409 -1.40 3.61 -26.30
N THR A 410 -0.66 4.62 -26.76
CA THR A 410 -1.05 6.03 -26.76
C THR A 410 -1.66 6.49 -28.08
N LEU A 411 -1.41 5.77 -29.17
CA LEU A 411 -1.93 6.11 -30.48
C LEU A 411 -3.27 5.41 -30.69
N ASP A 412 -4.35 6.19 -30.67
CA ASP A 412 -5.63 5.76 -31.22
C ASP A 412 -5.43 5.45 -32.71
N ILE A 413 -5.76 4.22 -33.10
CA ILE A 413 -5.56 3.68 -34.45
C ILE A 413 -6.30 4.53 -35.49
N CYS A 414 -7.50 5.02 -35.16
CA CYS A 414 -8.33 5.79 -36.08
C CYS A 414 -7.85 7.23 -36.29
N SER A 415 -7.06 7.81 -35.37
CA SER A 415 -6.69 9.24 -35.41
C SER A 415 -5.81 9.66 -36.60
N LEU A 416 -5.13 8.70 -37.26
CA LEU A 416 -4.29 8.95 -38.44
C LEU A 416 -4.42 7.89 -39.55
N TYR A 417 -5.35 6.95 -39.41
CA TYR A 417 -5.51 5.88 -40.41
C TYR A 417 -6.25 6.36 -41.65
N CYS A 418 -7.44 6.97 -41.49
CA CYS A 418 -8.20 7.52 -42.62
C CYS A 418 -7.70 8.92 -42.96
N LEU A 419 -7.37 9.14 -44.24
CA LEU A 419 -6.88 10.42 -44.76
C LEU A 419 -8.04 11.27 -45.30
N ASN A 420 -7.76 12.53 -45.64
CA ASN A 420 -8.69 13.45 -46.31
C ASN A 420 -10.08 13.59 -45.66
N GLY A 421 -10.19 13.38 -44.34
CA GLY A 421 -11.45 13.48 -43.59
C GLY A 421 -12.32 12.21 -43.60
N GLY A 422 -11.77 11.05 -43.95
CA GLY A 422 -12.48 9.77 -43.86
C GLY A 422 -12.89 9.39 -42.43
N GLU A 423 -14.12 8.88 -42.26
CA GLU A 423 -14.63 8.39 -40.98
C GLU A 423 -14.14 6.96 -40.73
N CYS A 424 -13.49 6.72 -39.59
CA CYS A 424 -12.88 5.43 -39.24
C CYS A 424 -13.80 4.55 -38.38
N LYS A 425 -13.89 3.25 -38.67
CA LYS A 425 -14.67 2.26 -37.90
C LYS A 425 -13.84 1.02 -37.63
N LEU A 426 -13.90 0.52 -36.38
CA LEU A 426 -13.18 -0.67 -35.92
C LEU A 426 -14.17 -1.81 -35.68
N ASN A 427 -14.06 -2.89 -36.45
CA ASN A 427 -14.91 -4.07 -36.36
C ASN A 427 -14.06 -5.31 -36.07
N ASN A 428 -14.09 -5.85 -34.85
CA ASN A 428 -13.38 -7.09 -34.47
C ASN A 428 -11.93 -7.16 -34.97
N GLU A 429 -11.14 -6.12 -34.66
CA GLU A 429 -9.73 -5.92 -35.06
C GLU A 429 -9.48 -5.42 -36.49
N ASP A 430 -10.45 -5.50 -37.41
CA ASP A 430 -10.36 -4.88 -38.74
C ASP A 430 -10.74 -3.38 -38.71
N ILE A 431 -10.03 -2.57 -39.51
CA ILE A 431 -10.19 -1.11 -39.59
C ILE A 431 -10.71 -0.73 -40.98
N THR A 432 -11.86 -0.05 -41.03
CA THR A 432 -12.48 0.38 -42.30
C THR A 432 -12.63 1.90 -42.33
N CYS A 433 -12.23 2.52 -43.44
CA CYS A 433 -12.43 3.94 -43.71
C CYS A 433 -13.67 4.17 -44.59
N THR A 434 -14.51 5.13 -44.19
CA THR A 434 -15.65 5.63 -44.96
C THR A 434 -15.28 6.98 -45.56
N CYS A 435 -15.08 7.03 -46.88
CA CYS A 435 -14.49 8.19 -47.55
C CYS A 435 -15.52 9.26 -47.94
N PRO A 436 -15.22 10.56 -47.74
CA PRO A 436 -16.05 11.66 -48.22
C PRO A 436 -16.03 11.78 -49.75
N ASP A 437 -17.02 12.49 -50.29
CA ASP A 437 -17.17 12.68 -51.73
C ASP A 437 -15.93 13.34 -52.36
N GLY A 438 -15.53 12.80 -53.51
CA GLY A 438 -14.29 13.19 -54.19
C GLY A 438 -13.05 12.40 -53.79
N PHE A 439 -13.12 11.46 -52.83
CA PHE A 439 -12.02 10.58 -52.46
C PHE A 439 -12.39 9.08 -52.50
N GLU A 440 -11.38 8.23 -52.71
CA GLU A 440 -11.46 6.77 -52.75
C GLU A 440 -10.13 6.11 -52.32
N GLY A 441 -10.10 4.78 -52.31
CA GLY A 441 -9.00 3.99 -51.77
C GLY A 441 -9.30 3.46 -50.36
N SER A 442 -8.42 2.58 -49.88
CA SER A 442 -8.59 1.85 -48.61
C SER A 442 -8.56 2.74 -47.36
N ARG A 443 -7.93 3.91 -47.50
CA ARG A 443 -7.68 4.93 -46.48
C ARG A 443 -8.08 6.33 -46.97
N CYS A 444 -8.87 6.43 -48.04
CA CYS A 444 -9.29 7.68 -48.69
C CYS A 444 -8.12 8.50 -49.26
N GLU A 445 -7.07 7.82 -49.68
CA GLU A 445 -5.79 8.35 -50.19
C GLU A 445 -5.88 8.92 -51.61
N THR A 446 -6.79 8.42 -52.43
CA THR A 446 -6.92 8.76 -53.86
C THR A 446 -8.03 9.77 -54.08
N ARG A 447 -7.84 10.71 -55.01
CA ARG A 447 -8.89 11.67 -55.40
C ARG A 447 -9.67 11.14 -56.61
N LYS A 448 -10.99 11.02 -56.51
CA LYS A 448 -11.88 10.64 -57.61
C LYS A 448 -11.78 11.67 -58.74
N ILE A 449 -11.22 11.28 -59.88
CA ILE A 449 -11.16 12.12 -61.07
C ILE A 449 -12.52 12.05 -61.77
N VAL A 450 -13.34 13.10 -61.60
CA VAL A 450 -14.59 13.23 -62.36
C VAL A 450 -14.28 13.61 -63.80
N SER A 451 -14.39 12.65 -64.71
CA SER A 451 -14.26 12.88 -66.15
C SER A 451 -15.48 13.64 -66.68
N ILE A 452 -15.41 14.97 -66.68
CA ILE A 452 -16.39 15.82 -67.38
C ILE A 452 -16.17 15.63 -68.88
N ALA A 453 -17.14 15.03 -69.57
CA ALA A 453 -17.13 14.96 -71.02
C ALA A 453 -17.25 16.38 -71.62
N PRO A 454 -16.36 16.81 -72.54
CA PRO A 454 -16.40 18.15 -73.07
C PRO A 454 -17.58 18.30 -74.05
N THR A 455 -18.42 19.31 -73.80
CA THR A 455 -19.39 19.81 -74.79
C THR A 455 -18.64 20.42 -75.96
N VAL A 456 -18.89 19.93 -77.18
CA VAL A 456 -18.25 20.40 -78.40
C VAL A 456 -18.88 21.73 -78.83
N GLU A 457 -18.16 22.83 -78.64
CA GLU A 457 -18.36 24.05 -79.43
C GLU A 457 -17.31 24.11 -80.54
N SER A 458 -17.75 24.45 -81.75
CA SER A 458 -16.95 24.41 -82.95
C SER A 458 -16.07 25.67 -83.10
N CYS A 459 -14.76 25.48 -83.13
CA CYS A 459 -13.83 26.47 -83.69
C CYS A 459 -13.11 25.89 -84.90
N ASN A 460 -13.26 26.57 -86.04
CA ASN A 460 -12.73 26.17 -87.34
C ASN A 460 -11.45 26.95 -87.63
N CYS A 461 -10.30 26.27 -87.71
CA CYS A 461 -9.02 26.89 -88.07
C CYS A 461 -8.31 26.08 -89.15
N THR A 462 -7.80 26.81 -90.15
CA THR A 462 -7.10 26.30 -91.32
C THR A 462 -5.65 25.88 -91.02
N LYS A 463 -5.05 25.14 -91.96
CA LYS A 463 -3.61 24.78 -92.06
C LYS A 463 -2.70 25.96 -91.65
N GLU A 464 -1.54 25.78 -91.03
CA GLU A 464 -0.37 25.04 -91.59
C GLU A 464 0.76 24.80 -90.53
N GLU A 465 1.55 23.74 -90.75
CA GLU A 465 2.99 23.52 -90.40
C GLU A 465 3.63 23.52 -88.97
N ASN A 466 4.55 22.55 -88.79
CA ASN A 466 5.76 22.45 -87.93
C ASN A 466 5.61 22.50 -86.37
N ALA A 467 6.23 21.66 -85.53
CA ALA A 467 7.50 20.93 -85.62
C ALA A 467 7.69 19.81 -84.54
N THR A 468 8.43 18.76 -84.95
CA THR A 468 9.39 17.89 -84.19
C THR A 468 9.13 17.31 -82.78
N LYS A 469 9.42 16.01 -82.67
CA LYS A 469 9.38 15.13 -81.47
C LYS A 469 10.48 15.37 -80.44
N THR A 470 10.18 15.03 -79.18
CA THR A 470 11.15 14.83 -78.08
C THR A 470 11.44 13.33 -77.84
N ILE A 471 12.67 13.03 -77.42
CA ILE A 471 13.19 11.74 -76.89
C ILE A 471 13.81 12.07 -75.53
N GLY A 472 13.79 11.27 -74.45
CA GLY A 472 13.24 9.92 -74.26
C GLY A 472 14.25 8.95 -73.62
N THR A 473 14.28 8.85 -72.29
CA THR A 473 15.02 7.89 -71.41
C THR A 473 14.48 8.07 -69.98
N SER A 474 14.43 7.14 -69.02
CA SER A 474 14.72 5.70 -68.89
C SER A 474 14.25 5.28 -67.47
N ASN A 475 13.93 4.04 -67.08
CA ASN A 475 13.88 2.73 -67.74
C ASN A 475 12.77 1.87 -67.07
N VAL A 476 12.56 0.63 -67.55
CA VAL A 476 11.67 -0.39 -66.95
C VAL A 476 12.51 -1.55 -66.41
N TYR A 477 12.07 -2.16 -65.29
CA TYR A 477 12.22 -3.61 -65.08
C TYR A 477 10.88 -4.18 -64.64
N VAL A 478 10.51 -5.33 -65.22
CA VAL A 478 9.27 -6.08 -64.94
C VAL A 478 9.66 -7.32 -64.16
N GLU A 479 8.89 -7.66 -63.14
CA GLU A 479 8.70 -9.05 -62.74
C GLU A 479 7.22 -9.23 -62.41
N SER A 480 6.61 -10.26 -62.98
CA SER A 480 5.18 -10.52 -62.92
C SER A 480 4.95 -11.99 -62.64
N ASP A 481 4.21 -12.31 -61.59
CA ASP A 481 3.73 -13.67 -61.37
C ASP A 481 2.25 -13.68 -60.99
N CYS A 482 1.49 -14.38 -61.82
CA CYS A 482 0.10 -14.77 -61.60
C CYS A 482 -0.04 -16.24 -62.00
N ALA A 483 0.03 -17.17 -61.06
CA ALA A 483 -0.56 -18.51 -61.23
C ALA A 483 -0.84 -19.16 -59.87
N SER A 484 -2.01 -19.80 -59.76
CA SER A 484 -2.36 -20.67 -58.65
C SER A 484 -1.93 -22.12 -58.97
N GLU A 485 -0.97 -22.66 -58.22
CA GLU A 485 -0.59 -24.08 -58.26
C GLU A 485 -0.72 -24.72 -56.86
N TRP A 486 -1.10 -26.00 -56.86
CA TRP A 486 -1.16 -26.83 -55.65
C TRP A 486 0.25 -27.20 -55.19
N ASP A 487 0.53 -27.02 -53.90
CA ASP A 487 1.85 -27.29 -53.33
C ASP A 487 1.87 -28.72 -52.72
N PRO A 488 2.58 -29.68 -53.34
CA PRO A 488 2.54 -31.09 -52.96
C PRO A 488 3.19 -31.38 -51.59
N ILE A 489 3.80 -30.39 -50.94
CA ILE A 489 4.36 -30.52 -49.58
C ILE A 489 3.46 -29.81 -48.58
N ARG A 490 3.08 -28.55 -48.84
CA ARG A 490 2.35 -27.72 -47.87
C ARG A 490 0.89 -28.17 -47.68
N ASP A 491 0.20 -28.46 -48.77
CA ASP A 491 -1.25 -28.69 -48.75
C ASP A 491 -1.64 -30.04 -48.08
N PRO A 492 -0.90 -31.16 -48.23
CA PRO A 492 -1.18 -32.37 -47.42
C PRO A 492 -0.86 -32.19 -45.92
N ILE A 493 0.08 -31.32 -45.54
CA ILE A 493 0.35 -31.03 -44.11
C ILE A 493 -0.86 -30.29 -43.49
N LEU A 494 -1.45 -29.33 -44.20
CA LEU A 494 -2.67 -28.64 -43.76
C LEU A 494 -3.86 -29.60 -43.61
N MET A 495 -4.01 -30.57 -44.51
CA MET A 495 -5.02 -31.64 -44.39
C MET A 495 -4.83 -32.49 -43.12
N VAL A 496 -3.59 -32.90 -42.81
CA VAL A 496 -3.29 -33.68 -41.60
C VAL A 496 -3.52 -32.88 -40.32
N LEU A 497 -3.15 -31.60 -40.29
CA LEU A 497 -3.42 -30.70 -39.16
C LEU A 497 -4.93 -30.47 -38.96
N GLY A 498 -5.71 -30.37 -40.04
CA GLY A 498 -7.17 -30.30 -39.98
C GLY A 498 -7.79 -31.54 -39.32
N ILE A 499 -7.33 -32.74 -39.69
CA ILE A 499 -7.80 -34.01 -39.09
C ILE A 499 -7.43 -34.09 -37.60
N LEU A 500 -6.20 -33.72 -37.22
CA LEU A 500 -5.77 -33.68 -35.82
C LEU A 500 -6.60 -32.69 -34.99
N CYS A 501 -6.89 -31.51 -35.53
CA CYS A 501 -7.74 -30.51 -34.86
C CYS A 501 -9.17 -31.03 -34.67
N GLY A 502 -9.75 -31.68 -35.69
CA GLY A 502 -11.07 -32.32 -35.60
C GLY A 502 -11.16 -33.40 -34.53
N LEU A 503 -10.14 -34.26 -34.42
CA LEU A 503 -10.04 -35.28 -33.37
C LEU A 503 -9.92 -34.64 -31.97
N LEU A 504 -9.15 -33.57 -31.82
CA LEU A 504 -9.01 -32.85 -30.55
C LEU A 504 -10.36 -32.25 -30.10
N CYS A 505 -11.11 -31.65 -31.02
CA CYS A 505 -12.44 -31.10 -30.76
C CYS A 505 -13.44 -32.17 -30.29
N LEU A 506 -13.39 -33.38 -30.85
CA LEU A 506 -14.24 -34.51 -30.41
C LEU A 506 -13.88 -34.97 -29.00
N VAL A 507 -12.59 -35.03 -28.64
CA VAL A 507 -12.14 -35.34 -27.27
C VAL A 507 -12.61 -34.26 -26.28
N CYS A 508 -12.49 -32.97 -26.64
CA CYS A 508 -13.01 -31.87 -25.83
C CYS A 508 -14.53 -31.97 -25.61
N ALA A 509 -15.31 -32.30 -26.65
CA ALA A 509 -16.75 -32.50 -26.52
C ALA A 509 -17.12 -33.66 -25.58
N MET A 510 -16.37 -34.78 -25.62
CA MET A 510 -16.54 -35.91 -24.70
C MET A 510 -16.18 -35.54 -23.25
N LEU A 511 -15.16 -34.71 -23.03
CA LEU A 511 -14.79 -34.24 -21.70
C LEU A 511 -15.84 -33.26 -21.12
N ILE A 512 -16.35 -32.34 -21.94
CA ILE A 512 -17.40 -31.37 -21.54
C ILE A 512 -18.68 -32.10 -21.14
N THR A 513 -19.14 -33.06 -21.95
CA THR A 513 -20.34 -33.87 -21.65
C THR A 513 -20.16 -34.70 -20.36
N LYS A 514 -18.97 -35.27 -20.12
CA LYS A 514 -18.64 -35.97 -18.87
C LYS A 514 -18.66 -35.05 -17.64
N ILE A 515 -18.15 -33.82 -17.75
CA ILE A 515 -18.20 -32.80 -16.69
C ILE A 515 -19.65 -32.38 -16.39
N LEU A 516 -20.48 -32.19 -17.42
CA LEU A 516 -21.90 -31.85 -17.27
C LEU A 516 -22.70 -32.98 -16.61
N TYR A 517 -22.37 -34.25 -16.90
CA TYR A 517 -22.95 -35.41 -16.23
C TYR A 517 -22.58 -35.45 -14.73
N LEU A 518 -21.30 -35.20 -14.40
CA LEU A 518 -20.82 -35.19 -13.00
C LEU A 518 -21.39 -34.04 -12.15
N LYS A 519 -21.77 -32.91 -12.76
CA LYS A 519 -22.41 -31.77 -12.08
C LYS A 519 -23.84 -32.03 -11.57
N ARG A 520 -24.46 -33.18 -11.87
CA ARG A 520 -25.88 -33.47 -11.58
C ARG A 520 -26.19 -34.09 -10.20
N ARG A 521 -25.25 -34.16 -9.24
CA ARG A 521 -25.56 -34.59 -7.86
C ARG A 521 -26.33 -33.49 -7.09
N PRO A 522 -27.50 -33.77 -6.48
CA PRO A 522 -28.27 -32.77 -5.75
C PRO A 522 -27.66 -32.46 -4.37
N ARG A 523 -27.62 -31.18 -3.99
CA ARG A 523 -27.20 -30.73 -2.65
C ARG A 523 -28.33 -30.93 -1.64
N ILE A 524 -28.12 -31.80 -0.65
CA ILE A 524 -29.06 -32.01 0.46
C ILE A 524 -29.04 -30.79 1.38
N LYS A 525 -30.18 -30.08 1.49
CA LYS A 525 -30.37 -29.04 2.51
C LYS A 525 -30.80 -29.71 3.83
N LYS A 526 -29.92 -29.77 4.83
CA LYS A 526 -30.32 -30.14 6.20
C LYS A 526 -31.11 -28.99 6.82
N ARG A 527 -32.38 -29.24 7.15
CA ARG A 527 -33.22 -28.35 7.97
C ARG A 527 -33.02 -28.72 9.43
N ILE A 528 -32.52 -27.80 10.26
CA ILE A 528 -32.45 -27.98 11.71
C ILE A 528 -33.83 -27.65 12.28
N ILE A 529 -34.44 -28.62 12.97
CA ILE A 529 -35.65 -28.41 13.76
C ILE A 529 -35.20 -28.27 15.22
N VAL A 530 -35.31 -27.08 15.78
CA VAL A 530 -35.09 -26.86 17.21
C VAL A 530 -36.36 -27.28 17.94
N ASN A 531 -36.31 -28.40 18.66
CA ASN A 531 -37.43 -28.83 19.48
C ASN A 531 -37.48 -27.96 20.75
N LYS A 532 -38.60 -27.28 20.99
CA LYS A 532 -38.83 -26.58 22.25
C LYS A 532 -39.26 -27.61 23.31
N ASN A 533 -38.35 -27.95 24.22
CA ASN A 533 -38.61 -28.17 25.65
C ASN A 533 -37.33 -28.56 26.40
N VAL A 534 -37.35 -28.35 27.72
CA VAL A 534 -36.31 -28.70 28.72
C VAL A 534 -35.11 -27.75 28.84
N THR A 535 -35.22 -26.86 29.82
CA THR A 535 -34.17 -26.54 30.81
C THR A 535 -34.72 -26.99 32.19
N PRO A 536 -33.98 -26.99 33.33
CA PRO A 536 -32.58 -26.58 33.58
C PRO A 536 -31.76 -27.59 34.45
N LEU A 537 -30.63 -27.12 35.02
CA LEU A 537 -29.97 -27.53 36.29
C LEU A 537 -28.72 -28.47 36.29
N THR A 538 -27.58 -27.83 36.60
CA THR A 538 -26.54 -28.19 37.60
C THR A 538 -26.19 -29.66 37.93
N ALA A 539 -24.92 -30.06 37.73
CA ALA A 539 -23.98 -30.52 38.80
C ALA A 539 -22.65 -31.11 38.25
N ARG A 540 -21.60 -31.07 39.08
CA ARG A 540 -20.34 -31.86 39.05
C ARG A 540 -20.52 -33.13 39.94
N PRO A 541 -19.56 -34.07 40.01
CA PRO A 541 -18.71 -34.70 38.99
C PRO A 541 -18.78 -36.26 39.12
N ASP A 542 -17.72 -36.95 38.68
CA ASP A 542 -17.25 -38.30 39.08
C ASP A 542 -17.54 -39.56 38.23
N GLN A 543 -16.42 -40.25 37.96
CA GLN A 543 -16.20 -41.69 37.74
C GLN A 543 -16.63 -42.41 36.44
N CYS A 544 -15.86 -43.50 36.22
CA CYS A 544 -15.91 -44.54 35.19
C CYS A 544 -15.53 -44.12 33.76
N GLU A 545 -14.30 -44.39 33.31
CA GLU A 545 -13.75 -45.72 32.94
C GLU A 545 -14.25 -46.17 31.56
N ILE A 546 -13.40 -45.99 30.54
CA ILE A 546 -13.62 -46.46 29.17
C ILE A 546 -12.69 -47.67 28.96
N THR A 547 -13.28 -48.86 28.88
CA THR A 547 -12.63 -50.02 28.29
C THR A 547 -12.74 -49.95 26.76
N ILE A 548 -11.63 -50.23 26.07
CA ILE A 548 -11.57 -50.26 24.61
C ILE A 548 -11.95 -51.66 24.12
N GLU A 549 -12.97 -51.77 23.28
CA GLU A 549 -13.10 -52.92 22.38
C GLU A 549 -13.42 -52.50 20.93
N ASN A 550 -12.48 -52.81 20.04
CA ASN A 550 -12.69 -53.24 18.66
C ASN A 550 -13.39 -52.29 17.68
N CYS A 551 -12.71 -51.20 17.31
CA CYS A 551 -12.83 -50.68 15.95
C CYS A 551 -12.22 -51.68 14.95
N CYS A 552 -13.03 -52.17 14.02
CA CYS A 552 -12.57 -52.83 12.80
C CYS A 552 -13.20 -52.15 11.58
N ASN A 553 -12.44 -52.09 10.49
CA ASN A 553 -12.77 -51.60 9.13
C ASN A 553 -12.81 -50.08 8.81
N MET A 554 -11.85 -49.73 7.94
CA MET A 554 -11.89 -48.78 6.82
C MET A 554 -11.74 -47.26 7.04
N ASN A 555 -10.48 -46.83 6.89
CA ASN A 555 -9.98 -45.91 5.85
C ASN A 555 -10.61 -44.51 5.67
N ILE A 556 -9.74 -43.52 5.96
CA ILE A 556 -9.63 -42.18 5.34
C ILE A 556 -10.74 -41.17 5.71
N CYS A 557 -10.37 -40.30 6.64
CA CYS A 557 -10.80 -38.90 6.67
C CYS A 557 -9.56 -38.00 6.72
N GLU A 558 -9.24 -37.32 5.62
CA GLU A 558 -8.32 -36.17 5.65
C GLU A 558 -9.06 -34.92 6.12
N THR A 559 -8.85 -34.52 7.37
CA THR A 559 -9.09 -33.15 7.84
C THR A 559 -8.02 -32.78 8.87
N PRO A 560 -7.33 -31.63 8.74
CA PRO A 560 -6.31 -31.23 9.71
C PRO A 560 -6.96 -30.71 10.99
N CYS A 561 -6.99 -31.54 12.03
CA CYS A 561 -7.39 -31.10 13.37
C CYS A 561 -6.19 -30.50 14.10
N PHE A 562 -6.36 -29.26 14.55
CA PHE A 562 -5.47 -28.56 15.47
C PHE A 562 -5.34 -29.33 16.80
N GLU A 563 -4.12 -29.61 17.27
CA GLU A 563 -3.89 -30.07 18.66
C GLU A 563 -3.69 -28.88 19.61
N PRO A 564 -4.44 -28.77 20.71
CA PRO A 564 -4.11 -27.90 21.83
C PRO A 564 -3.20 -28.64 22.83
N ARG A 565 -1.98 -28.16 23.05
CA ARG A 565 -1.13 -28.71 24.12
C ARG A 565 -1.53 -28.16 25.49
N ASN A 566 -2.07 -29.05 26.32
CA ASN A 566 -2.40 -28.79 27.71
C ASN A 566 -1.17 -28.53 28.60
N ALA A 567 -1.40 -27.83 29.70
CA ALA A 567 -0.44 -27.63 30.77
C ALA A 567 -0.24 -28.90 31.63
N ILE A 568 0.85 -28.94 32.39
CA ILE A 568 0.90 -29.28 33.84
C ILE A 568 2.30 -28.93 34.41
N ARG A 569 2.31 -28.39 35.64
CA ARG A 569 3.47 -28.07 36.53
C ARG A 569 3.55 -29.17 37.64
N PRO A 570 4.46 -29.18 38.65
CA PRO A 570 5.64 -28.33 38.94
C PRO A 570 6.95 -29.11 39.35
N THR A 571 8.04 -28.35 39.56
CA THR A 571 9.16 -28.55 40.53
C THR A 571 9.64 -29.95 40.94
N LEU A 572 10.95 -30.18 40.80
CA LEU A 572 11.86 -30.42 41.95
C LEU A 572 13.33 -30.13 41.59
N LEU A 573 14.11 -29.76 42.61
CA LEU A 573 15.56 -29.51 42.55
C LEU A 573 16.35 -30.80 42.85
N ASP A 574 17.67 -30.71 42.75
CA ASP A 574 18.69 -31.68 43.21
C ASP A 574 18.98 -32.93 42.35
N ALA A 575 19.95 -32.80 41.43
CA ALA A 575 21.10 -33.72 41.31
C ALA A 575 22.21 -33.16 40.39
N LYS A 576 23.47 -33.57 40.63
CA LYS A 576 24.69 -33.10 39.93
C LYS A 576 25.11 -34.05 38.77
N PRO A 577 26.10 -33.67 37.92
CA PRO A 577 26.21 -34.19 36.54
C PRO A 577 27.06 -35.45 36.38
N GLY A 578 26.92 -36.13 35.23
CA GLY A 578 27.87 -37.18 34.84
C GLY A 578 27.65 -37.82 33.45
N LYS A 579 28.64 -37.62 32.58
CA LYS A 579 29.14 -38.52 31.51
C LYS A 579 28.29 -38.80 30.25
N GLU A 580 28.86 -38.35 29.13
CA GLU A 580 28.92 -39.03 27.82
C GLU A 580 29.30 -40.52 28.01
N ASP A 581 28.91 -41.49 27.17
CA ASP A 581 29.37 -41.60 25.78
C ASP A 581 28.72 -42.83 25.08
N ARG A 582 28.56 -42.78 23.75
CA ARG A 582 28.51 -43.87 22.71
C ARG A 582 27.79 -45.22 22.99
N CYS A 583 27.15 -45.89 22.01
CA CYS A 583 27.32 -45.89 20.55
C CYS A 583 26.09 -46.56 19.85
N ASN A 584 25.78 -46.19 18.60
CA ASN A 584 25.81 -47.12 17.45
C ASN A 584 25.51 -46.41 16.11
N LEU A 585 26.08 -46.95 15.03
CA LEU A 585 26.22 -46.38 13.68
C LEU A 585 25.41 -47.18 12.63
N ILE A 586 25.51 -46.73 11.35
CA ILE A 586 25.07 -47.39 10.09
C ILE A 586 23.60 -47.06 9.70
N ALA A 587 23.23 -46.69 8.46
CA ALA A 587 23.95 -46.72 7.17
C ALA A 587 23.78 -45.43 6.33
N ASN A 588 24.78 -45.15 5.47
CA ASN A 588 24.63 -44.40 4.22
C ASN A 588 25.07 -45.33 3.08
N MET A 589 24.12 -45.73 2.22
CA MET A 589 24.26 -46.22 0.84
C MET A 589 22.94 -45.77 0.17
N GLU A 590 22.86 -45.33 -1.08
CA GLU A 590 23.60 -45.79 -2.26
C GLU A 590 24.18 -44.62 -3.08
N GLN A 591 25.33 -44.88 -3.67
CA GLN A 591 25.84 -44.24 -4.89
C GLN A 591 26.25 -45.39 -5.80
N ASP A 592 25.93 -45.31 -7.10
CA ASP A 592 26.49 -46.11 -8.20
C ASP A 592 25.79 -45.66 -9.51
N ASP A 593 26.40 -45.59 -10.69
CA ASP A 593 27.83 -45.48 -11.06
C ASP A 593 27.94 -45.15 -12.59
N ILE A 594 29.15 -44.88 -13.10
CA ILE A 594 29.59 -45.07 -14.52
C ILE A 594 29.00 -44.12 -15.60
N TYR A 595 29.70 -43.58 -16.63
CA TYR A 595 31.08 -43.72 -17.15
C TYR A 595 31.64 -42.33 -17.56
#